data_AF-A0A2L0TVP8-F1
#
_entry.id   AF-A0A2L0TVP8-F1
#
_cell.length_a   1.000
_cell.length_b   1.000
_cell.length_c   1.000
_cell.angle_alpha   90.00
_cell.angle_beta   90.00
_cell.angle_gamma   90.00
#
_symmetry.space_group_name_H-M   'P 1'
#
loop_
_entity.id
_entity.type
_entity.pdbx_description
1 polymer ?
#
loop_
_entity_poly.entity_id
_entity_poly.type
_entity_poly.pdbx_seq_one_letter_code
_entity_poly.pdbx_strand_id
1 'polypeptide(L)'
;MTEQAKTDNTQAQLVVIEPTTAVALFTEGQGVAELLADIRQKATSLVPDITTAKGRKEIASVAHAVARTKTYLDGLGKELTDQYKEIPKRIDANRKTLRDTLDTLKDEVRAPLTQYEAAEEARVAALQSRLARLNELGSSASIEIAAADLQVMLQEVEQNALDDSWQELLPQATVAKELATKRLGEALAARQKYEAEQAELEQLRQKQAEQDRIDRERLIAEQAAEQARLQEENRQRLEREAAQHREQEAQRQAQVAREREEQARRDAEAAELARQQAEANAARMAEEAAARAAEQERQRIADEQRQKAAEDAARAADMEHRRTINNAILMDLMGLGIEEGKAINLIKHIAGNKIDHLTINY
;
A
#
# COMPACT_ATOMS: atom_id res chain seq x y z
N MET A 1 -23.75 -97.45 59.96
CA MET A 1 -24.61 -98.65 60.05
C MET A 1 -24.19 -99.44 61.26
N THR A 2 -25.13 -99.72 62.15
CA THR A 2 -24.93 -100.28 63.50
C THR A 2 -24.32 -101.68 63.47
N GLU A 3 -23.44 -101.99 64.42
CA GLU A 3 -22.77 -103.30 64.59
C GLU A 3 -23.74 -104.49 64.55
N GLN A 4 -25.00 -104.29 64.97
CA GLN A 4 -26.05 -105.30 64.89
C GLN A 4 -26.40 -105.76 63.47
N ALA A 5 -26.30 -104.88 62.46
CA ALA A 5 -26.52 -105.25 61.06
C ALA A 5 -25.33 -106.03 60.46
N LYS A 6 -24.13 -105.91 61.04
CA LYS A 6 -22.98 -106.75 60.69
C LYS A 6 -23.11 -108.17 61.25
N THR A 7 -23.66 -108.33 62.46
CA THR A 7 -23.83 -109.65 63.07
C THR A 7 -24.91 -110.51 62.44
N ASP A 8 -26.08 -109.94 62.06
CA ASP A 8 -27.16 -110.76 61.47
C ASP A 8 -26.84 -111.27 60.04
N ASN A 9 -25.89 -110.63 59.35
CA ASN A 9 -25.46 -111.06 58.03
C ASN A 9 -24.43 -112.21 58.06
N THR A 10 -23.86 -112.54 59.23
CA THR A 10 -22.84 -113.60 59.37
C THR A 10 -23.42 -115.02 59.45
N GLN A 11 -24.68 -115.21 59.87
CA GLN A 11 -25.31 -116.54 60.01
C GLN A 11 -25.71 -117.22 58.69
N ALA A 12 -25.41 -116.58 57.55
CA ALA A 12 -26.09 -116.87 56.29
C ALA A 12 -25.17 -117.01 55.07
N GLN A 13 -23.87 -116.78 55.28
CA GLN A 13 -22.79 -116.91 54.32
C GLN A 13 -21.88 -118.10 54.70
N LEU A 14 -21.24 -118.72 53.72
CA LEU A 14 -20.47 -119.96 53.91
C LEU A 14 -19.08 -119.72 54.51
N VAL A 15 -18.58 -118.48 54.42
CA VAL A 15 -17.28 -118.05 54.93
C VAL A 15 -17.37 -116.65 55.53
N VAL A 16 -16.51 -116.38 56.51
CA VAL A 16 -16.24 -115.05 57.06
C VAL A 16 -14.73 -114.87 56.94
N ILE A 17 -14.29 -113.74 56.41
CA ILE A 17 -12.87 -113.47 56.17
C ILE A 17 -12.45 -112.29 57.03
N GLU A 18 -11.36 -112.48 57.77
CA GLU A 18 -10.74 -111.41 58.55
C GLU A 18 -10.11 -110.35 57.63
N PRO A 19 -10.09 -109.06 58.02
CA PRO A 19 -9.57 -107.98 57.19
C PRO A 19 -8.17 -108.22 56.61
N THR A 20 -7.25 -108.79 57.39
CA THR A 20 -5.87 -109.11 56.96
C THR A 20 -5.84 -110.18 55.86
N THR A 21 -6.70 -111.19 55.98
CA THR A 21 -6.85 -112.25 54.97
C THR A 21 -7.51 -111.69 53.71
N ALA A 22 -8.46 -110.75 53.84
CA ALA A 22 -9.09 -110.09 52.71
C ALA A 22 -8.08 -109.27 51.89
N VAL A 23 -7.13 -108.59 52.53
CA VAL A 23 -6.06 -107.87 51.82
C VAL A 23 -5.25 -108.84 50.96
N ALA A 24 -4.64 -109.87 51.56
CA ALA A 24 -3.82 -110.84 50.82
C ALA A 24 -4.60 -111.54 49.70
N LEU A 25 -5.87 -111.86 49.95
CA LEU A 25 -6.79 -112.47 48.99
C LEU A 25 -7.01 -111.58 47.75
N PHE A 26 -7.31 -110.30 47.96
CA PHE A 26 -7.70 -109.39 46.87
C PHE A 26 -6.53 -108.65 46.22
N THR A 27 -5.40 -108.45 46.93
CA THR A 27 -4.22 -107.77 46.36
C THR A 27 -3.24 -108.73 45.70
N GLU A 28 -2.99 -109.89 46.33
CA GLU A 28 -1.96 -110.83 45.89
C GLU A 28 -2.56 -112.12 45.32
N GLY A 29 -3.87 -112.33 45.45
CA GLY A 29 -4.55 -113.55 45.03
C GLY A 29 -4.27 -114.75 45.94
N GLN A 30 -3.62 -114.53 47.10
CA GLN A 30 -3.26 -115.60 48.02
C GLN A 30 -4.50 -116.19 48.69
N GLY A 31 -4.65 -117.50 48.67
CA GLY A 31 -5.79 -118.16 49.34
C GLY A 31 -7.09 -118.17 48.52
N VAL A 32 -7.12 -117.62 47.30
CA VAL A 32 -8.34 -117.59 46.47
C VAL A 32 -8.79 -118.99 46.09
N ALA A 33 -7.86 -119.85 45.67
CA ALA A 33 -8.17 -121.21 45.27
C ALA A 33 -8.67 -122.02 46.47
N GLU A 34 -8.01 -121.89 47.62
CA GLU A 34 -8.34 -122.56 48.88
C GLU A 34 -9.71 -122.11 49.41
N LEU A 35 -9.99 -120.80 49.37
CA LEU A 35 -11.27 -120.24 49.78
C LEU A 35 -12.41 -120.73 48.88
N LEU A 36 -12.22 -120.74 47.56
CA LEU A 36 -13.22 -121.26 46.63
C LEU A 36 -13.43 -122.76 46.81
N ALA A 37 -12.38 -123.51 47.11
CA ALA A 37 -12.46 -124.94 47.43
C ALA A 37 -13.26 -125.18 48.73
N ASP A 38 -13.03 -124.41 49.78
CA ASP A 38 -13.79 -124.48 51.05
C ASP A 38 -15.27 -124.12 50.84
N ILE A 39 -15.56 -123.03 50.11
CA ILE A 39 -16.93 -122.65 49.75
C ILE A 39 -17.61 -123.79 48.97
N ARG A 40 -16.91 -124.40 48.01
CA ARG A 40 -17.43 -125.52 47.23
C ARG A 40 -17.71 -126.72 48.12
N GLN A 41 -16.77 -127.10 48.97
CA GLN A 41 -16.92 -128.22 49.89
C GLN A 41 -18.12 -128.01 50.82
N LYS A 42 -18.27 -126.82 51.41
CA LYS A 42 -19.42 -126.47 52.27
C LYS A 42 -20.74 -126.44 51.49
N ALA A 43 -20.73 -126.02 50.23
CA ALA A 43 -21.91 -126.02 49.38
C ALA A 43 -22.33 -127.43 48.92
N THR A 44 -21.41 -128.39 48.83
CA THR A 44 -21.69 -129.74 48.35
C THR A 44 -21.66 -130.83 49.43
N SER A 45 -21.41 -130.48 50.70
CA SER A 45 -21.27 -131.45 51.79
C SER A 45 -22.58 -132.17 52.12
N LEU A 46 -23.72 -131.59 51.76
CA LEU A 46 -25.03 -132.23 51.86
C LEU A 46 -25.43 -132.76 50.47
N VAL A 47 -26.01 -133.95 50.42
CA VAL A 47 -26.62 -134.53 49.22
C VAL A 47 -28.15 -134.63 49.45
N PRO A 48 -28.91 -133.53 49.29
CA PRO A 48 -30.34 -133.55 49.54
C PRO A 48 -31.08 -134.33 48.45
N ASP A 49 -32.14 -135.03 48.83
CA ASP A 49 -33.00 -135.76 47.88
C ASP A 49 -33.89 -134.79 47.09
N ILE A 50 -33.56 -134.59 45.81
CA ILE A 50 -34.27 -133.73 44.86
C ILE A 50 -35.73 -134.14 44.65
N THR A 51 -36.07 -135.42 44.87
CA THR A 51 -37.43 -135.92 44.68
C THR A 51 -38.37 -135.42 45.78
N THR A 52 -37.84 -135.02 46.95
CA THR A 52 -38.63 -134.51 48.07
C THR A 52 -38.74 -132.97 48.08
N ALA A 53 -39.88 -132.45 48.56
CA ALA A 53 -40.06 -131.00 48.72
C ALA A 53 -39.07 -130.39 49.74
N LYS A 54 -38.67 -131.17 50.76
CA LYS A 54 -37.68 -130.76 51.76
C LYS A 54 -36.29 -130.63 51.14
N GLY A 55 -35.83 -131.66 50.41
CA GLY A 55 -34.52 -131.64 49.76
C GLY A 55 -34.40 -130.51 48.71
N ARG A 56 -35.46 -130.22 47.94
CA ARG A 56 -35.47 -129.04 47.04
C ARG A 56 -35.32 -127.71 47.76
N LYS A 57 -35.94 -127.54 48.94
CA LYS A 57 -35.80 -126.33 49.76
C LYS A 57 -34.40 -126.21 50.36
N GLU A 58 -33.79 -127.32 50.76
CA GLU A 58 -32.41 -127.36 51.24
C GLU A 58 -31.42 -126.95 50.13
N ILE A 59 -31.58 -127.47 48.91
CA ILE A 59 -30.80 -127.07 47.73
C ILE A 59 -30.93 -125.57 47.46
N ALA A 60 -32.16 -125.04 47.49
CA ALA A 60 -32.40 -123.60 47.29
C ALA A 60 -31.74 -122.74 48.38
N SER A 61 -31.76 -123.19 49.64
CA SER A 61 -31.11 -122.51 50.76
C SER A 61 -29.59 -122.46 50.61
N VAL A 62 -28.96 -123.57 50.22
CA VAL A 62 -27.51 -123.63 49.96
C VAL A 62 -27.14 -122.72 48.78
N ALA A 63 -27.91 -122.75 47.68
CA ALA A 63 -27.70 -121.84 46.55
C ALA A 63 -27.80 -120.36 46.97
N HIS A 64 -28.75 -120.02 47.85
CA HIS A 64 -28.89 -118.67 48.40
C HIS A 64 -27.71 -118.29 49.31
N ALA A 65 -27.17 -119.22 50.11
CA ALA A 65 -25.96 -119.00 50.91
C ALA A 65 -24.72 -118.75 50.02
N VAL A 66 -24.57 -119.48 48.91
CA VAL A 66 -23.51 -119.22 47.91
C VAL A 66 -23.68 -117.82 47.30
N ALA A 67 -24.90 -117.46 46.90
CA ALA A 67 -25.19 -116.15 46.32
C ALA A 67 -24.85 -115.00 47.29
N ARG A 68 -25.19 -115.13 48.58
CA ARG A 68 -24.83 -114.15 49.62
C ARG A 68 -23.33 -114.08 49.87
N THR A 69 -22.66 -115.23 49.91
CA THR A 69 -21.20 -115.29 50.06
C THR A 69 -20.49 -114.57 48.91
N LYS A 70 -20.97 -114.73 47.66
CA LYS A 70 -20.48 -113.99 46.50
C LYS A 70 -20.61 -112.48 46.70
N THR A 71 -21.80 -112.00 47.07
CA THR A 71 -22.04 -110.56 47.29
C THR A 71 -21.20 -110.01 48.44
N TYR A 72 -20.99 -110.78 49.51
CA TYR A 72 -20.11 -110.41 50.62
C TYR A 72 -18.65 -110.24 50.17
N LEU A 73 -18.10 -111.22 49.42
CA LEU A 73 -16.73 -111.15 48.91
C LEU A 73 -16.55 -109.99 47.91
N ASP A 74 -17.50 -109.77 47.00
CA ASP A 74 -17.48 -108.62 46.08
C ASP A 74 -17.50 -107.29 46.84
N GLY A 75 -18.31 -107.19 47.89
CA GLY A 75 -18.36 -106.03 48.78
C GLY A 75 -17.02 -105.73 49.46
N LEU A 76 -16.33 -106.76 49.97
CA LEU A 76 -15.01 -106.61 50.58
C LEU A 76 -13.95 -106.14 49.56
N GLY A 77 -13.94 -106.73 48.35
CA GLY A 77 -13.02 -106.32 47.29
C GLY A 77 -13.26 -104.89 46.81
N LYS A 78 -14.54 -104.47 46.72
CA LYS A 78 -14.92 -103.09 46.40
C LYS A 78 -14.48 -102.12 47.50
N GLU A 79 -14.75 -102.42 48.76
CA GLU A 79 -14.35 -101.58 49.89
C GLU A 79 -12.83 -101.39 49.94
N LEU A 80 -12.06 -102.46 49.71
CA LEU A 80 -10.60 -102.40 49.63
C LEU A 80 -10.11 -101.57 48.44
N THR A 81 -10.76 -101.72 47.28
CA THR A 81 -10.46 -100.90 46.09
C THR A 81 -10.73 -99.42 46.33
N ASP A 82 -11.85 -99.09 46.98
CA ASP A 82 -12.21 -97.71 47.30
C ASP A 82 -11.23 -97.10 48.31
N GLN A 83 -10.82 -97.86 49.33
CA GLN A 83 -9.76 -97.46 50.27
C GLN A 83 -8.43 -97.19 49.56
N TYR A 84 -7.99 -98.10 48.68
CA TYR A 84 -6.74 -97.91 47.94
C TYR A 84 -6.78 -96.77 46.94
N LYS A 85 -7.94 -96.47 46.33
CA LYS A 85 -8.11 -95.30 45.45
C LYS A 85 -8.11 -93.99 46.22
N GLU A 86 -8.46 -94.00 47.51
CA GLU A 86 -8.46 -92.80 48.34
C GLU A 86 -7.05 -92.33 48.70
N ILE A 87 -6.09 -93.25 48.81
CA ILE A 87 -4.68 -92.93 49.08
C ILE A 87 -4.08 -92.01 47.99
N PRO A 88 -4.06 -92.37 46.68
CA PRO A 88 -3.50 -91.50 45.64
C PRO A 88 -4.29 -90.20 45.50
N LYS A 89 -5.63 -90.23 45.65
CA LYS A 89 -6.44 -88.99 45.66
C LYS A 89 -5.98 -88.01 46.75
N ARG A 90 -5.78 -88.50 47.97
CA ARG A 90 -5.29 -87.69 49.09
C ARG A 90 -3.85 -87.22 48.87
N ILE A 91 -2.99 -88.06 48.31
CA ILE A 91 -1.61 -87.68 47.96
C ILE A 91 -1.63 -86.53 46.97
N ASP A 92 -2.39 -86.63 45.87
CA ASP A 92 -2.44 -85.58 44.85
C ASP A 92 -3.07 -84.29 45.37
N ALA A 93 -4.12 -84.38 46.19
CA ALA A 93 -4.70 -83.23 46.87
C ALA A 93 -3.67 -82.52 47.76
N ASN A 94 -2.99 -83.27 48.63
CA ASN A 94 -1.96 -82.72 49.52
C ASN A 94 -0.77 -82.15 48.73
N ARG A 95 -0.32 -82.82 47.67
CA ARG A 95 0.76 -82.32 46.80
C ARG A 95 0.38 -81.01 46.14
N LYS A 96 -0.88 -80.87 45.70
CA LYS A 96 -1.39 -79.60 45.16
C LYS A 96 -1.38 -78.51 46.23
N THR A 97 -1.96 -78.77 47.41
CA THR A 97 -1.95 -77.81 48.51
C THR A 97 -0.53 -77.36 48.87
N LEU A 98 0.40 -78.31 49.02
CA LEU A 98 1.80 -77.99 49.31
C LEU A 98 2.42 -77.09 48.24
N ARG A 99 2.24 -77.42 46.95
CA ARG A 99 2.77 -76.61 45.86
C ARG A 99 2.19 -75.20 45.87
N ASP A 100 0.86 -75.09 45.89
CA ASP A 100 0.16 -73.80 45.79
C ASP A 100 0.48 -72.90 47.01
N THR A 101 0.58 -73.48 48.21
CA THR A 101 1.01 -72.76 49.43
C THR A 101 2.47 -72.32 49.35
N LEU A 102 3.38 -73.18 48.88
CA LEU A 102 4.80 -72.81 48.76
C LEU A 102 5.04 -71.76 47.65
N ASP A 103 4.28 -71.81 46.56
CA ASP A 103 4.33 -70.77 45.52
C ASP A 103 3.83 -69.43 46.05
N THR A 104 2.72 -69.41 46.79
CA THR A 104 2.21 -68.21 47.45
C THR A 104 3.23 -67.64 48.44
N LEU A 105 3.80 -68.49 49.30
CA LEU A 105 4.81 -68.07 50.29
C LEU A 105 6.07 -67.52 49.62
N LYS A 106 6.52 -68.12 48.51
CA LYS A 106 7.66 -67.62 47.73
C LYS A 106 7.40 -66.19 47.24
N ASP A 107 6.19 -65.92 46.74
CA ASP A 107 5.81 -64.60 46.24
C ASP A 107 5.70 -63.59 47.39
N GLU A 108 5.09 -63.97 48.52
CA GLU A 108 5.01 -63.15 49.74
C GLU A 108 6.39 -62.79 50.30
N VAL A 109 7.30 -63.77 50.39
CA VAL A 109 8.68 -63.57 50.85
C VAL A 109 9.46 -62.66 49.90
N ARG A 110 9.21 -62.75 48.59
CA ARG A 110 9.88 -61.90 47.60
C ARG A 110 9.27 -60.51 47.48
N ALA A 111 7.99 -60.32 47.85
CA ALA A 111 7.27 -59.07 47.66
C ALA A 111 7.99 -57.81 48.21
N PRO A 112 8.59 -57.82 49.42
CA PRO A 112 9.32 -56.65 49.92
C PRO A 112 10.53 -56.29 49.07
N LEU A 113 11.27 -57.28 48.56
CA LEU A 113 12.40 -57.04 47.66
C LEU A 113 11.93 -56.47 46.33
N THR A 114 10.89 -57.03 45.74
CA THR A 114 10.30 -56.50 44.49
C THR A 114 9.84 -55.05 44.66
N GLN A 115 9.21 -54.72 45.79
CA GLN A 115 8.78 -53.34 46.08
C GLN A 115 9.97 -52.39 46.23
N TYR A 116 11.03 -52.82 46.92
CA TYR A 116 12.25 -52.04 47.05
C TYR A 116 12.95 -51.83 45.71
N GLU A 117 13.13 -52.88 44.90
CA GLU A 117 13.72 -52.81 43.57
C GLU A 117 12.96 -51.80 42.67
N ALA A 118 11.63 -51.86 42.67
CA ALA A 118 10.80 -50.93 41.90
C ALA A 118 10.87 -49.47 42.43
N ALA A 119 10.87 -49.29 43.76
CA ALA A 119 11.00 -47.97 44.37
C ALA A 119 12.39 -47.36 44.08
N GLU A 120 13.44 -48.18 44.11
CA GLU A 120 14.81 -47.76 43.84
C GLU A 120 15.01 -47.40 42.35
N GLU A 121 14.46 -48.20 41.43
CA GLU A 121 14.45 -47.88 40.01
C GLU A 121 13.74 -46.55 39.74
N ALA A 122 12.56 -46.35 40.34
CA ALA A 122 11.82 -45.09 40.23
C ALA A 122 12.58 -43.90 40.83
N ARG A 123 13.26 -44.09 41.97
CA ARG A 123 14.10 -43.07 42.62
C ARG A 123 15.24 -42.65 41.69
N VAL A 124 15.99 -43.61 41.14
CA VAL A 124 17.11 -43.36 40.23
C VAL A 124 16.62 -42.68 38.95
N ALA A 125 15.51 -43.14 38.35
CA ALA A 125 14.94 -42.54 37.15
C ALA A 125 14.51 -41.07 37.39
N ALA A 126 13.91 -40.77 38.56
CA ALA A 126 13.54 -39.40 38.92
C ALA A 126 14.76 -38.48 39.05
N LEU A 127 15.84 -38.95 39.70
CA LEU A 127 17.09 -38.22 39.81
C LEU A 127 17.74 -37.96 38.44
N GLN A 128 17.78 -38.97 37.57
CA GLN A 128 18.31 -38.85 36.22
C GLN A 128 17.49 -37.88 35.36
N SER A 129 16.16 -37.93 35.45
CA SER A 129 15.27 -37.00 34.72
C SER A 129 15.51 -35.55 35.15
N ARG A 130 15.62 -35.29 36.46
CA ARG A 130 15.91 -33.96 37.00
C ARG A 130 17.29 -33.46 36.53
N LEU A 131 18.31 -34.32 36.50
CA LEU A 131 19.63 -33.99 35.97
C LEU A 131 19.60 -33.70 34.47
N ALA A 132 18.85 -34.50 33.70
CA ALA A 132 18.66 -34.30 32.27
C ALA A 132 18.02 -32.94 31.97
N ARG A 133 17.02 -32.52 32.76
CA ARG A 133 16.39 -31.20 32.65
C ARG A 133 17.38 -30.05 32.84
N LEU A 134 18.26 -30.12 33.85
CA LEU A 134 19.31 -29.11 34.05
C LEU A 134 20.26 -29.02 32.84
N ASN A 135 20.68 -30.17 32.32
CA ASN A 135 21.54 -30.21 31.14
C ASN A 135 20.83 -29.67 29.89
N GLU A 136 19.54 -29.99 29.70
CA GLU A 136 18.73 -29.51 28.59
C GLU A 136 18.63 -27.98 28.60
N LEU A 137 18.27 -27.38 29.73
CA LEU A 137 18.20 -25.92 29.90
C LEU A 137 19.52 -25.22 29.56
N GLY A 138 20.65 -25.81 29.95
CA GLY A 138 21.97 -25.29 29.60
C GLY A 138 22.33 -25.49 28.13
N SER A 139 21.86 -26.56 27.49
CA SER A 139 22.15 -26.87 26.07
C SER A 139 21.27 -26.10 25.08
N SER A 140 20.06 -25.73 25.48
CA SER A 140 19.11 -24.97 24.68
C SER A 140 19.37 -23.47 24.68
N ALA A 141 20.28 -22.99 25.55
CA ALA A 141 20.69 -21.60 25.62
C ALA A 141 21.18 -21.10 24.24
N SER A 142 20.45 -20.13 23.68
CA SER A 142 20.72 -19.56 22.36
C SER A 142 20.38 -18.07 22.32
N ILE A 143 21.14 -17.31 21.54
CA ILE A 143 20.91 -15.87 21.31
C ILE A 143 19.63 -15.58 20.49
N GLU A 144 19.04 -16.59 19.87
CA GLU A 144 17.79 -16.46 19.12
C GLU A 144 16.57 -16.37 20.04
N ILE A 145 16.70 -16.83 21.28
CA ILE A 145 15.65 -16.80 22.30
C ILE A 145 15.53 -15.39 22.86
N ALA A 146 14.31 -14.91 23.11
CA ALA A 146 14.08 -13.60 23.70
C ALA A 146 14.70 -13.47 25.09
N ALA A 147 15.15 -12.27 25.46
CA ALA A 147 15.80 -12.04 26.75
C ALA A 147 14.91 -12.43 27.95
N ALA A 148 13.60 -12.18 27.85
CA ALA A 148 12.64 -12.56 28.88
C ALA A 148 12.57 -14.09 29.09
N ASP A 149 12.56 -14.88 28.01
CA ASP A 149 12.48 -16.33 28.09
C ASP A 149 13.80 -16.93 28.61
N LEU A 150 14.95 -16.39 28.19
CA LEU A 150 16.27 -16.77 28.73
C LEU A 150 16.34 -16.49 30.24
N GLN A 151 15.74 -15.39 30.70
CA GLN A 151 15.68 -15.06 32.12
C GLN A 151 14.80 -16.03 32.92
N VAL A 152 13.67 -16.48 32.36
CA VAL A 152 12.83 -17.53 32.96
C VAL A 152 13.59 -18.86 33.07
N MET A 153 14.29 -19.26 32.01
CA MET A 153 15.11 -20.49 32.03
C MET A 153 16.23 -20.40 33.06
N LEU A 154 16.90 -19.25 33.17
CA LEU A 154 17.94 -19.02 34.17
C LEU A 154 17.37 -19.12 35.59
N GLN A 155 16.20 -18.53 35.82
CA GLN A 155 15.51 -18.62 37.09
C GLN A 155 15.13 -20.07 37.45
N GLU A 156 14.68 -20.88 36.48
CA GLU A 156 14.38 -22.31 36.69
C GLU A 156 15.64 -23.08 37.14
N VAL A 157 16.80 -22.81 36.52
CA VAL A 157 18.08 -23.39 36.92
C VAL A 157 18.48 -22.93 38.32
N GLU A 158 18.36 -21.64 38.63
CA GLU A 158 18.72 -21.06 39.92
C GLU A 158 17.86 -21.59 41.07
N GLN A 159 16.56 -21.77 40.84
CA GLN A 159 15.61 -22.31 41.81
C GLN A 159 15.81 -23.81 42.09
N ASN A 160 16.56 -24.52 41.25
CA ASN A 160 16.90 -25.91 41.51
C ASN A 160 17.86 -26.02 42.70
N ALA A 161 17.34 -26.36 43.88
CA ALA A 161 18.13 -26.53 45.08
C ALA A 161 19.16 -27.67 44.92
N LEU A 162 20.43 -27.39 45.27
CA LEU A 162 21.51 -28.37 45.34
C LEU A 162 21.63 -28.85 46.79
N ASP A 163 20.66 -29.66 47.22
CA ASP A 163 20.57 -30.23 48.55
C ASP A 163 20.65 -31.77 48.51
N ASP A 164 20.48 -32.38 49.68
CA ASP A 164 20.56 -33.84 49.86
C ASP A 164 19.53 -34.62 49.02
N SER A 165 18.51 -33.96 48.45
CA SER A 165 17.54 -34.62 47.56
C SER A 165 18.20 -35.19 46.30
N TRP A 166 19.37 -34.69 45.90
CA TRP A 166 20.13 -35.19 44.75
C TRP A 166 20.95 -36.45 45.03
N GLN A 167 21.20 -36.76 46.31
CA GLN A 167 21.87 -37.98 46.75
C GLN A 167 23.20 -38.22 45.98
N GLU A 168 23.36 -39.39 45.36
CA GLU A 168 24.56 -39.77 44.61
C GLU A 168 24.81 -38.91 43.35
N LEU A 169 23.81 -38.17 42.87
CA LEU A 169 23.92 -37.29 41.71
C LEU A 169 24.20 -35.82 42.08
N LEU A 170 24.35 -35.48 43.36
CA LEU A 170 24.61 -34.10 43.79
C LEU A 170 25.86 -33.48 43.11
N PRO A 171 27.00 -34.17 42.97
CA PRO A 171 28.15 -33.62 42.25
C PRO A 171 27.84 -33.31 40.78
N GLN A 172 27.15 -34.20 40.08
CA GLN A 172 26.76 -34.04 38.68
C GLN A 172 25.74 -32.91 38.51
N ALA A 173 24.77 -32.81 39.41
CA ALA A 173 23.78 -31.75 39.44
C ALA A 173 24.41 -30.38 39.70
N THR A 174 25.43 -30.31 40.56
CA THR A 174 26.20 -29.10 40.83
C THR A 174 26.88 -28.61 39.55
N VAL A 175 27.62 -29.49 38.88
CA VAL A 175 28.29 -29.16 37.60
C VAL A 175 27.28 -28.78 36.52
N ALA A 176 26.18 -29.52 36.39
CA ALA A 176 25.14 -29.24 35.41
C ALA A 176 24.48 -27.87 35.65
N LYS A 177 24.18 -27.53 36.92
CA LYS A 177 23.62 -26.23 37.29
C LYS A 177 24.59 -25.10 36.97
N GLU A 178 25.87 -25.21 37.37
CA GLU A 178 26.88 -24.19 37.07
C GLU A 178 27.05 -23.96 35.56
N LEU A 179 27.12 -25.05 34.78
CA LEU A 179 27.24 -24.97 33.32
C LEU A 179 26.00 -24.31 32.69
N ALA A 180 24.80 -24.71 33.13
CA ALA A 180 23.56 -24.15 32.63
C ALA A 180 23.43 -22.66 32.99
N THR A 181 23.68 -22.28 34.24
CA THR A 181 23.71 -20.88 34.70
C THR A 181 24.69 -20.05 33.87
N LYS A 182 25.90 -20.56 33.64
CA LYS A 182 26.90 -19.85 32.83
C LYS A 182 26.43 -19.63 31.39
N ARG A 183 25.96 -20.68 30.72
CA ARG A 183 25.53 -20.60 29.30
C ARG A 183 24.30 -19.71 29.13
N LEU A 184 23.30 -19.85 29.99
CA LEU A 184 22.11 -19.00 29.97
C LEU A 184 22.45 -17.55 30.27
N GLY A 185 23.36 -17.29 31.24
CA GLY A 185 23.84 -15.95 31.54
C GLY A 185 24.58 -15.29 30.36
N GLU A 186 25.46 -16.04 29.69
CA GLU A 186 26.17 -15.56 28.49
C GLU A 186 25.18 -15.26 27.34
N ALA A 187 24.24 -16.16 27.08
CA ALA A 187 23.21 -15.97 26.06
C ALA A 187 22.30 -14.77 26.37
N LEU A 188 21.87 -14.64 27.63
CA LEU A 188 21.04 -13.52 28.09
C LEU A 188 21.77 -12.18 27.93
N ALA A 189 23.03 -12.10 28.36
CA ALA A 189 23.82 -10.87 28.22
C ALA A 189 24.02 -10.50 26.74
N ALA A 190 24.31 -11.48 25.88
CA ALA A 190 24.44 -11.26 24.45
C ALA A 190 23.12 -10.78 23.82
N ARG A 191 21.99 -11.38 24.23
CA ARG A 191 20.66 -11.00 23.75
C ARG A 191 20.24 -9.61 24.21
N GLN A 192 20.44 -9.28 25.49
CA GLN A 192 20.16 -7.96 26.03
C GLN A 192 20.97 -6.87 25.33
N LYS A 193 22.26 -7.15 25.07
CA LYS A 193 23.11 -6.24 24.30
C LYS A 193 22.56 -6.04 22.89
N TYR A 194 22.21 -7.13 22.19
CA TYR A 194 21.63 -7.05 20.86
C TYR A 194 20.33 -6.23 20.83
N GLU A 195 19.42 -6.47 21.77
CA GLU A 195 18.15 -5.75 21.86
C GLU A 195 18.36 -4.26 22.19
N ALA A 196 19.31 -3.93 23.07
CA ALA A 196 19.67 -2.55 23.37
C ALA A 196 20.26 -1.84 22.14
N GLU A 197 21.18 -2.48 21.41
CA GLU A 197 21.76 -1.94 20.17
C GLU A 197 20.69 -1.69 19.10
N GLN A 198 19.70 -2.59 18.96
CA GLN A 198 18.58 -2.38 18.04
C GLN A 198 17.69 -1.20 18.47
N ALA A 199 17.42 -1.05 19.77
CA ALA A 199 16.66 0.07 20.29
C ALA A 199 17.38 1.42 20.09
N GLU A 200 18.69 1.47 20.33
CA GLU A 200 19.52 2.66 20.07
C GLU A 200 19.56 3.01 18.58
N LEU A 201 19.72 2.01 17.72
CA LEU A 201 19.72 2.20 16.27
C LEU A 201 18.38 2.77 15.78
N GLU A 202 17.27 2.29 16.33
CA GLU A 202 15.94 2.79 16.00
C GLU A 202 15.74 4.24 16.49
N GLN A 203 16.19 4.57 17.70
CA GLN A 203 16.19 5.96 18.18
C GLN A 203 17.04 6.88 17.31
N LEU A 204 18.20 6.41 16.85
CA LEU A 204 19.07 7.17 15.96
C LEU A 204 18.40 7.42 14.60
N ARG A 205 17.72 6.41 14.04
CA ARG A 205 16.93 6.55 12.81
C ARG A 205 15.79 7.56 12.96
N GLN A 206 15.07 7.53 14.09
CA GLN A 206 14.01 8.50 14.37
C GLN A 206 14.55 9.92 14.48
N LYS A 207 15.66 10.12 15.19
CA LYS A 207 16.33 11.43 15.29
C LYS A 207 16.79 11.92 13.92
N GLN A 208 17.41 11.05 13.12
CA GLN A 208 17.85 11.42 11.77
C GLN A 208 16.66 11.78 10.87
N ALA A 209 15.58 11.01 10.90
CA ALA A 209 14.38 11.30 10.10
C ALA A 209 13.72 12.63 10.49
N GLU A 210 13.72 12.96 11.79
CA GLU A 210 13.24 14.24 12.30
C GLU A 210 14.16 15.39 11.86
N GLN A 211 15.48 15.21 11.97
CA GLN A 211 16.46 16.18 11.50
C GLN A 211 16.31 16.45 10.00
N ASP A 212 16.18 15.40 9.19
CA ASP A 212 15.97 15.49 7.74
C ASP A 212 14.62 16.17 7.41
N ARG A 213 13.60 16.05 8.27
CA ARG A 213 12.34 16.78 8.11
C ARG A 213 12.56 18.27 8.37
N ILE A 214 13.20 18.61 9.48
CA ILE A 214 13.50 20.00 9.86
C ILE A 214 14.38 20.68 8.80
N ASP A 215 15.41 20.01 8.30
CA ASP A 215 16.29 20.55 7.26
C ASP A 215 15.54 20.75 5.94
N ARG A 216 14.63 19.84 5.56
CA ARG A 216 13.75 20.03 4.39
C ARG A 216 12.79 21.19 4.58
N GLU A 217 12.16 21.31 5.74
CA GLU A 217 11.29 22.44 6.07
C GLU A 217 12.06 23.77 6.04
N ARG A 218 13.29 23.80 6.57
CA ARG A 218 14.17 24.98 6.50
C ARG A 218 14.52 25.34 5.06
N LEU A 219 14.92 24.36 4.24
CA LEU A 219 15.24 24.59 2.83
C LEU A 219 14.03 25.12 2.05
N ILE A 220 12.83 24.57 2.29
CA ILE A 220 11.59 25.07 1.67
C ILE A 220 11.30 26.50 2.13
N ALA A 221 11.46 26.79 3.42
CA ALA A 221 11.26 28.14 3.96
C ALA A 221 12.28 29.15 3.41
N GLU A 222 13.54 28.78 3.29
CA GLU A 222 14.61 29.59 2.68
C GLU A 222 14.33 29.84 1.20
N GLN A 223 13.98 28.80 0.44
CA GLN A 223 13.60 28.93 -0.97
C GLN A 223 12.38 29.81 -1.15
N ALA A 224 11.35 29.66 -0.30
CA ALA A 224 10.17 30.52 -0.34
C ALA A 224 10.50 31.98 -0.01
N ALA A 225 11.36 32.22 0.98
CA ALA A 225 11.81 33.56 1.35
C ALA A 225 12.66 34.21 0.24
N GLU A 226 13.55 33.45 -0.40
CA GLU A 226 14.36 33.93 -1.53
C GLU A 226 13.48 34.21 -2.76
N GLN A 227 12.55 33.32 -3.09
CA GLN A 227 11.58 33.55 -4.17
C GLN A 227 10.73 34.81 -3.90
N ALA A 228 10.26 35.01 -2.66
CA ALA A 228 9.53 36.20 -2.29
C ALA A 228 10.39 37.48 -2.42
N ARG A 229 11.67 37.44 -2.05
CA ARG A 229 12.61 38.55 -2.25
C ARG A 229 12.84 38.85 -3.72
N LEU A 230 13.07 37.83 -4.55
CA LEU A 230 13.26 38.00 -6.00
C LEU A 230 11.99 38.53 -6.68
N GLN A 231 10.80 38.07 -6.27
CA GLN A 231 9.53 38.60 -6.75
C GLN A 231 9.35 40.08 -6.36
N GLU A 232 9.67 40.44 -5.12
CA GLU A 232 9.60 41.82 -4.66
C GLU A 232 10.62 42.72 -5.37
N GLU A 233 11.86 42.27 -5.53
CA GLU A 233 12.90 43.02 -6.26
C GLU A 233 12.52 43.20 -7.73
N ASN A 234 12.00 42.17 -8.40
CA ASN A 234 11.48 42.28 -9.75
C ASN A 234 10.29 43.24 -9.84
N ARG A 235 9.36 43.19 -8.88
CA ARG A 235 8.23 44.13 -8.81
C ARG A 235 8.73 45.57 -8.68
N GLN A 236 9.67 45.81 -7.77
CA GLN A 236 10.28 47.13 -7.59
C GLN A 236 11.06 47.58 -8.84
N ARG A 237 11.77 46.68 -9.51
CA ARG A 237 12.47 46.99 -10.77
C ARG A 237 11.48 47.37 -11.87
N LEU A 238 10.41 46.59 -12.06
CA LEU A 238 9.36 46.89 -13.03
C LEU A 238 8.64 48.20 -12.70
N GLU A 239 8.38 48.49 -11.43
CA GLU A 239 7.78 49.76 -11.00
C GLU A 239 8.71 50.95 -11.26
N ARG A 240 10.02 50.81 -11.00
CA ARG A 240 11.03 51.81 -11.34
C ARG A 240 11.15 52.04 -12.84
N GLU A 241 11.20 50.97 -13.64
CA GLU A 241 11.24 51.06 -15.10
C GLU A 241 9.97 51.72 -15.65
N ALA A 242 8.79 51.37 -15.13
CA ALA A 242 7.53 52.00 -15.49
C ALA A 242 7.45 53.47 -15.04
N ALA A 243 8.01 53.82 -13.88
CA ALA A 243 8.13 55.21 -13.43
C ALA A 243 9.08 56.01 -14.32
N GLN A 244 10.25 55.46 -14.66
CA GLN A 244 11.21 56.07 -15.58
C GLN A 244 10.62 56.25 -16.98
N HIS A 245 9.88 55.26 -17.50
CA HIS A 245 9.22 55.37 -18.79
C HIS A 245 8.16 56.48 -18.78
N ARG A 246 7.33 56.54 -17.73
CA ARG A 246 6.35 57.63 -17.54
C ARG A 246 7.02 58.99 -17.45
N GLU A 247 8.14 59.10 -16.75
CA GLU A 247 8.90 60.35 -16.65
C GLU A 247 9.49 60.76 -18.01
N GLN A 248 10.09 59.82 -18.75
CA GLN A 248 10.62 60.07 -20.10
C GLN A 248 9.51 60.42 -21.11
N GLU A 249 8.33 59.80 -21.02
CA GLU A 249 7.17 60.17 -21.81
C GLU A 249 6.65 61.56 -21.45
N ALA A 250 6.56 61.89 -20.16
CA ALA A 250 6.18 63.23 -19.70
C ALA A 250 7.19 64.30 -20.16
N GLN A 251 8.49 64.00 -20.11
CA GLN A 251 9.54 64.89 -20.62
C GLN A 251 9.46 65.06 -22.14
N ARG A 252 9.25 63.99 -22.91
CA ARG A 252 9.04 64.06 -24.36
C ARG A 252 7.79 64.85 -24.71
N GLN A 253 6.69 64.64 -24.00
CA GLN A 253 5.45 65.43 -24.17
C GLN A 253 5.66 66.90 -23.83
N ALA A 254 6.40 67.21 -22.76
CA ALA A 254 6.76 68.57 -22.39
C ALA A 254 7.67 69.23 -23.43
N GLN A 255 8.63 68.50 -24.01
CA GLN A 255 9.47 68.99 -25.11
C GLN A 255 8.64 69.27 -26.36
N VAL A 256 7.77 68.35 -26.78
CA VAL A 256 6.87 68.55 -27.93
C VAL A 256 5.92 69.73 -27.67
N ALA A 257 5.44 69.92 -26.45
CA ALA A 257 4.62 71.07 -26.09
C ALA A 257 5.41 72.39 -26.18
N ARG A 258 6.65 72.43 -25.67
CA ARG A 258 7.54 73.60 -25.78
C ARG A 258 7.89 73.92 -27.24
N GLU A 259 8.21 72.90 -28.04
CA GLU A 259 8.46 73.06 -29.47
C GLU A 259 7.23 73.61 -30.20
N ARG A 260 6.02 73.13 -29.86
CA ARG A 260 4.77 73.69 -30.40
C ARG A 260 4.52 75.13 -29.96
N GLU A 261 4.81 75.48 -28.71
CA GLU A 261 4.72 76.86 -28.22
C GLU A 261 5.73 77.77 -28.92
N GLU A 262 6.98 77.34 -29.08
CA GLU A 262 8.00 78.09 -29.82
C GLU A 262 7.63 78.22 -31.31
N GLN A 263 7.13 77.16 -31.93
CA GLN A 263 6.68 77.18 -33.32
C GLN A 263 5.49 78.15 -33.47
N ALA A 264 4.51 78.09 -32.57
CA ALA A 264 3.39 79.02 -32.54
C ALA A 264 3.85 80.47 -32.32
N ARG A 265 4.90 80.70 -31.52
CA ARG A 265 5.48 82.03 -31.33
C ARG A 265 6.16 82.54 -32.59
N ARG A 266 6.92 81.68 -33.29
CA ARG A 266 7.55 82.02 -34.58
C ARG A 266 6.51 82.26 -35.67
N ASP A 267 5.44 81.47 -35.71
CA ASP A 267 4.34 81.64 -36.65
C ASP A 267 3.56 82.94 -36.35
N ALA A 268 3.38 83.30 -35.08
CA ALA A 268 2.78 84.58 -34.68
C ALA A 268 3.67 85.77 -35.04
N GLU A 269 4.98 85.70 -34.76
CA GLU A 269 5.96 86.75 -35.16
C GLU A 269 6.01 86.89 -36.70
N ALA A 270 5.96 85.77 -37.46
CA ALA A 270 5.91 85.79 -38.92
C ALA A 270 4.59 86.38 -39.45
N ALA A 271 3.46 86.07 -38.82
CA ALA A 271 2.15 86.64 -39.17
C ALA A 271 2.08 88.15 -38.87
N GLU A 272 2.70 88.61 -37.79
CA GLU A 272 2.80 90.03 -37.46
C GLU A 272 3.69 90.78 -38.47
N LEU A 273 4.84 90.19 -38.82
CA LEU A 273 5.72 90.74 -39.86
C LEU A 273 5.03 90.79 -41.24
N ALA A 274 4.25 89.77 -41.59
CA ALA A 274 3.45 89.74 -42.82
C ALA A 274 2.34 90.79 -42.82
N ARG A 275 1.71 91.07 -41.66
CA ARG A 275 0.75 92.18 -41.53
C ARG A 275 1.41 93.54 -41.71
N GLN A 276 2.55 93.77 -41.07
CA GLN A 276 3.31 95.02 -41.23
C GLN A 276 3.78 95.22 -42.68
N GLN A 277 4.20 94.16 -43.38
CA GLN A 277 4.55 94.21 -44.79
C GLN A 277 3.32 94.46 -45.70
N ALA A 278 2.16 93.87 -45.37
CA ALA A 278 0.92 94.12 -46.09
C ALA A 278 0.42 95.58 -45.91
N GLU A 279 0.57 96.14 -44.70
CA GLU A 279 0.22 97.53 -44.40
C GLU A 279 1.18 98.52 -45.10
N ALA A 280 2.48 98.23 -45.10
CA ALA A 280 3.47 99.00 -45.85
C ALA A 280 3.24 98.92 -47.38
N ASN A 281 2.87 97.76 -47.90
CA ASN A 281 2.53 97.60 -49.32
C ASN A 281 1.21 98.29 -49.68
N ALA A 282 0.21 98.29 -48.79
CA ALA A 282 -1.04 99.02 -49.00
C ALA A 282 -0.81 100.55 -49.01
N ALA A 283 0.05 101.07 -48.13
CA ALA A 283 0.46 102.47 -48.13
C ALA A 283 1.19 102.85 -49.43
N ARG A 284 2.11 102.01 -49.91
CA ARG A 284 2.84 102.24 -51.16
C ARG A 284 1.95 102.17 -52.40
N MET A 285 0.96 101.27 -52.42
CA MET A 285 -0.03 101.20 -53.50
C MET A 285 -1.02 102.37 -53.48
N ALA A 286 -1.37 102.92 -52.31
CA ALA A 286 -2.18 104.13 -52.20
C ALA A 286 -1.42 105.38 -52.70
N GLU A 287 -0.11 105.48 -52.42
CA GLU A 287 0.75 106.56 -52.91
C GLU A 287 0.97 106.48 -54.43
N GLU A 288 1.20 105.28 -54.98
CA GLU A 288 1.29 105.08 -56.43
C GLU A 288 -0.05 105.30 -57.16
N ALA A 289 -1.20 105.02 -56.52
CA ALA A 289 -2.52 105.30 -57.10
C ALA A 289 -2.83 106.82 -57.10
N ALA A 290 -2.42 107.56 -56.06
CA ALA A 290 -2.53 109.01 -56.01
C ALA A 290 -1.61 109.71 -57.03
N ALA A 291 -0.39 109.19 -57.23
CA ALA A 291 0.53 109.68 -58.27
C ALA A 291 -0.01 109.43 -59.69
N ARG A 292 -0.56 108.24 -59.96
CA ARG A 292 -1.16 107.91 -61.27
C ARG A 292 -2.43 108.72 -61.58
N ALA A 293 -3.26 109.04 -60.57
CA ALA A 293 -4.42 109.91 -60.75
C ALA A 293 -4.03 111.37 -61.06
N ALA A 294 -2.95 111.88 -60.45
CA ALA A 294 -2.42 113.21 -60.73
C ALA A 294 -1.70 113.33 -62.10
N GLU A 295 -1.26 112.21 -62.68
CA GLU A 295 -0.63 112.16 -64.00
C GLU A 295 -1.67 112.06 -65.14
N GLN A 296 -2.76 111.31 -64.92
CA GLN A 296 -3.88 111.22 -65.87
C GLN A 296 -4.66 112.53 -66.02
N GLU A 297 -4.81 113.32 -64.94
CA GLU A 297 -5.46 114.64 -65.01
C GLU A 297 -4.60 115.68 -65.77
N ARG A 298 -3.27 115.59 -65.66
CA ARG A 298 -2.33 116.44 -66.43
C ARG A 298 -2.29 116.09 -67.92
N GLN A 299 -2.47 114.82 -68.27
CA GLN A 299 -2.56 114.38 -69.67
C GLN A 299 -3.87 114.82 -70.34
N ARG A 300 -5.01 114.78 -69.64
CA ARG A 300 -6.31 115.27 -70.18
C ARG A 300 -6.27 116.75 -70.58
N ILE A 301 -5.67 117.61 -69.74
CA ILE A 301 -5.57 119.05 -70.00
C ILE A 301 -4.60 119.35 -71.17
N ALA A 302 -3.55 118.54 -71.34
CA ALA A 302 -2.55 118.70 -72.40
C ALA A 302 -3.02 118.20 -73.79
N ASP A 303 -3.99 117.28 -73.84
CA ASP A 303 -4.55 116.77 -75.09
C ASP A 303 -5.75 117.61 -75.58
N GLU A 304 -6.54 118.19 -74.65
CA GLU A 304 -7.66 119.10 -74.98
C GLU A 304 -7.16 120.45 -75.56
N GLN A 305 -6.00 120.96 -75.13
CA GLN A 305 -5.37 122.15 -75.71
C GLN A 305 -4.74 121.90 -77.08
N ARG A 306 -4.29 120.67 -77.38
CA ARG A 306 -3.68 120.30 -78.66
C ARG A 306 -4.71 120.12 -79.77
N GLN A 307 -5.89 119.59 -79.45
CA GLN A 307 -6.98 119.43 -80.42
C GLN A 307 -7.59 120.78 -80.85
N LYS A 308 -7.75 121.73 -79.91
CA LYS A 308 -8.30 123.06 -80.21
C LYS A 308 -7.39 123.92 -81.11
N ALA A 309 -6.07 123.81 -80.95
CA ALA A 309 -5.10 124.51 -81.79
C ALA A 309 -4.98 123.93 -83.21
N ALA A 310 -5.25 122.64 -83.41
CA ALA A 310 -5.18 121.99 -84.72
C ALA A 310 -6.43 122.26 -85.60
N GLU A 311 -7.62 122.40 -85.01
CA GLU A 311 -8.87 122.69 -85.74
C GLU A 311 -8.99 124.15 -86.22
N ASP A 312 -8.38 125.11 -85.52
CA ASP A 312 -8.40 126.51 -85.93
C ASP A 312 -7.41 126.79 -87.07
N ALA A 313 -6.29 126.06 -87.14
CA ALA A 313 -5.30 126.19 -88.23
C ALA A 313 -5.80 125.62 -89.57
N ALA A 314 -6.58 124.53 -89.55
CA ALA A 314 -7.10 123.89 -90.76
C ALA A 314 -8.21 124.72 -91.45
N ARG A 315 -9.03 125.45 -90.68
CA ARG A 315 -10.09 126.30 -91.23
C ARG A 315 -9.58 127.59 -91.90
N ALA A 316 -8.42 128.11 -91.48
CA ALA A 316 -7.83 129.29 -92.10
C ALA A 316 -7.24 129.01 -93.48
N ALA A 317 -6.63 127.83 -93.69
CA ALA A 317 -5.98 127.46 -94.95
C ALA A 317 -6.96 127.18 -96.11
N ASP A 318 -8.12 126.57 -95.84
CA ASP A 318 -9.12 126.25 -96.89
C ASP A 318 -9.78 127.51 -97.47
N MET A 319 -10.01 128.54 -96.64
CA MET A 319 -10.60 129.81 -97.12
C MET A 319 -9.68 130.57 -98.07
N GLU A 320 -8.37 130.54 -97.83
CA GLU A 320 -7.38 131.25 -98.64
C GLU A 320 -7.15 130.55 -100.00
N HIS A 321 -7.17 129.21 -100.01
CA HIS A 321 -7.05 128.42 -101.25
C HIS A 321 -8.21 128.69 -102.23
N ARG A 322 -9.45 128.71 -101.73
CA ARG A 322 -10.64 128.98 -102.55
C ARG A 322 -10.68 130.41 -103.10
N ARG A 323 -10.15 131.38 -102.34
CA ARG A 323 -10.07 132.78 -102.77
C ARG A 323 -9.11 132.94 -103.96
N THR A 324 -7.96 132.29 -103.91
CA THR A 324 -6.94 132.40 -104.98
C THR A 324 -7.44 131.82 -106.29
N ILE A 325 -8.08 130.65 -106.26
CA ILE A 325 -8.58 129.98 -107.47
C ILE A 325 -9.74 130.76 -108.11
N ASN A 326 -10.67 131.27 -107.31
CA ASN A 326 -11.77 132.09 -107.83
C ASN A 326 -11.28 133.40 -108.48
N ASN A 327 -10.24 134.02 -107.92
CA ASN A 327 -9.65 135.22 -108.52
C ASN A 327 -8.89 134.91 -109.82
N ALA A 328 -8.24 133.76 -109.93
CA ALA A 328 -7.60 133.35 -111.18
C ALA A 328 -8.63 133.14 -112.30
N ILE A 329 -9.73 132.44 -112.01
CA ILE A 329 -10.83 132.23 -112.96
C ILE A 329 -11.47 133.56 -113.37
N LEU A 330 -11.59 134.52 -112.45
CA LEU A 330 -12.11 135.86 -112.73
C LEU A 330 -11.25 136.60 -113.77
N MET A 331 -9.93 136.54 -113.60
CA MET A 331 -8.98 137.18 -114.52
C MET A 331 -9.01 136.55 -115.92
N ASP A 332 -9.10 135.21 -116.01
CA ASP A 332 -9.21 134.51 -117.30
C ASP A 332 -10.52 134.86 -118.04
N LEU A 333 -11.64 134.95 -117.33
CA LEU A 333 -12.93 135.34 -117.91
C LEU A 333 -12.92 136.79 -118.41
N MET A 334 -12.26 137.68 -117.68
CA MET A 334 -12.05 139.07 -118.13
C MET A 334 -11.16 139.14 -119.38
N GLY A 335 -10.13 138.29 -119.48
CA GLY A 335 -9.27 138.17 -120.67
C GLY A 335 -10.01 137.73 -121.93
N LEU A 336 -11.13 137.02 -121.78
CA LEU A 336 -12.02 136.62 -122.88
C LEU A 336 -13.04 137.70 -123.28
N GLY A 337 -12.93 138.92 -122.71
CA GLY A 337 -13.78 140.07 -123.04
C GLY A 337 -15.11 140.11 -122.27
N ILE A 338 -15.28 139.29 -121.23
CA ILE A 338 -16.47 139.32 -120.36
C ILE A 338 -16.30 140.42 -119.31
N GLU A 339 -17.28 141.32 -119.22
CA GLU A 339 -17.31 142.38 -118.22
C GLU A 339 -17.31 141.80 -116.78
N GLU A 340 -16.45 142.35 -115.93
CA GLU A 340 -16.11 141.85 -114.59
C GLU A 340 -17.35 141.53 -113.73
N GLY A 341 -18.34 142.41 -113.73
CA GLY A 341 -19.57 142.22 -112.96
C GLY A 341 -20.35 140.96 -113.36
N LYS A 342 -20.34 140.59 -114.64
CA LYS A 342 -20.97 139.35 -115.13
C LYS A 342 -20.10 138.12 -114.87
N ALA A 343 -18.78 138.25 -114.95
CA ALA A 343 -17.84 137.17 -114.65
C ALA A 343 -17.88 136.74 -113.17
N ILE A 344 -17.93 137.69 -112.22
CA ILE A 344 -18.10 137.40 -110.79
C ILE A 344 -19.42 136.64 -110.54
N ASN A 345 -20.49 137.08 -111.18
CA ASN A 345 -21.80 136.46 -110.99
C ASN A 345 -21.82 135.03 -111.54
N LEU A 346 -21.17 134.80 -112.69
CA LEU A 346 -20.99 133.47 -113.26
C LEU A 346 -20.17 132.56 -112.32
N ILE A 347 -19.02 133.02 -111.79
CA ILE A 347 -18.20 132.27 -110.83
C ILE A 347 -19.01 131.92 -109.57
N LYS A 348 -19.81 132.85 -109.04
CA LYS A 348 -20.69 132.57 -107.88
C LYS A 348 -21.74 131.51 -108.18
N HIS A 349 -22.35 131.54 -109.37
CA HIS A 349 -23.33 130.54 -109.76
C HIS A 349 -22.68 129.16 -109.95
N ILE A 350 -21.46 129.09 -110.47
CA ILE A 350 -20.72 127.81 -110.64
C ILE A 350 -20.22 127.29 -109.29
N ALA A 351 -19.59 128.12 -108.46
CA ALA A 351 -19.14 127.75 -107.11
C ALA A 351 -20.30 127.31 -106.20
N GLY A 352 -21.50 127.85 -106.44
CA GLY A 352 -22.74 127.46 -105.77
C GLY A 352 -23.48 126.28 -106.40
N ASN A 353 -22.90 125.60 -107.41
CA ASN A 353 -23.51 124.49 -108.16
C ASN A 353 -24.89 124.81 -108.76
N LYS A 354 -25.13 126.06 -109.18
CA LYS A 354 -26.41 126.51 -109.78
C LYS A 354 -26.46 126.39 -111.31
N ILE A 355 -25.39 125.88 -111.92
CA ILE A 355 -25.31 125.58 -113.35
C ILE A 355 -25.01 124.09 -113.48
N ASP A 356 -25.98 123.33 -113.96
CA ASP A 356 -25.84 121.88 -114.08
C ASP A 356 -24.70 121.52 -115.06
N HIS A 357 -23.89 120.53 -114.67
CA HIS A 357 -22.73 120.01 -115.42
C HIS A 357 -21.49 120.93 -115.50
N LEU A 358 -21.41 122.01 -114.70
CA LEU A 358 -20.22 122.87 -114.61
C LEU A 358 -19.83 123.11 -113.14
N THR A 359 -18.59 122.82 -112.75
CA THR A 359 -18.07 122.97 -111.38
C THR A 359 -16.67 123.60 -111.35
N ILE A 360 -16.33 124.30 -110.26
CA ILE A 360 -14.97 124.79 -109.99
C ILE A 360 -14.28 123.77 -109.07
N ASN A 361 -13.11 123.30 -109.47
CA ASN A 361 -12.24 122.51 -108.59
C ASN A 361 -11.39 123.47 -107.75
N TYR A 362 -11.47 123.33 -106.43
CA TYR A 362 -10.70 124.09 -105.46
C TYR A 362 -9.49 123.32 -104.95
#